data_AF-A0A3N1PES0-F1
#
_entry.id   AF-A0A3N1PES0-F1
#
_cell.length_a   1.000
_cell.length_b   1.000
_cell.length_c   1.000
_cell.angle_alpha   90.00
_cell.angle_beta   90.00
_cell.angle_gamma   90.00
#
_symmetry.space_group_name_H-M   'P 1'
#
loop_
_entity.id
_entity.type
_entity.pdbx_description
1 polymer ?
#
loop_
_entity_poly.entity_id
_entity_poly.type
_entity_poly.pdbx_seq_one_letter_code
_entity_poly.pdbx_strand_id
1 'polypeptide(L)' 'MWVAHAEKGDGGLTPEERHTLEACPHATVVTIPGTGYFLPDEEPRRIADLVVDALAVAGPGPR' A
#
# COMPACT_ATOMS: atom_id res chain seq x y z
N MET A 1 3.56 8.80 -2.91
CA MET A 1 2.74 8.25 -1.81
C MET A 1 2.51 6.79 -2.08
N TRP A 2 2.70 5.92 -1.08
CA TRP A 2 2.41 4.50 -1.21
C TRP A 2 1.07 4.19 -0.54
N VAL A 3 0.24 3.39 -1.21
CA VAL A 3 -1.06 2.94 -0.70
C VAL A 3 -1.06 1.42 -0.71
N ALA A 4 -0.93 0.83 0.48
CA ALA A 4 -1.06 -0.61 0.66
C ALA A 4 -2.51 -0.94 1.06
N HIS A 5 -3.10 -1.93 0.41
CA HIS A 5 -4.49 -2.33 0.65
C HIS A 5 -4.65 -3.85 0.51
N ALA A 6 -5.69 -4.43 1.09
CA ALA A 6 -5.96 -5.86 0.96
C ALA A 6 -6.55 -6.18 -0.43
N GLU A 7 -6.32 -7.38 -0.96
CA GLU A 7 -6.92 -7.82 -2.23
C GLU A 7 -8.45 -7.85 -2.16
N LYS A 8 -8.99 -8.27 -1.00
CA LYS A 8 -10.42 -8.48 -0.76
C LYS A 8 -10.82 -8.06 0.65
N GLY A 9 -12.13 -8.03 0.88
CA GLY A 9 -12.72 -7.67 2.18
C GLY A 9 -12.71 -6.17 2.42
N ASP A 10 -12.79 -5.77 3.68
CA ASP A 10 -12.94 -4.37 4.08
C ASP A 10 -11.73 -3.50 3.76
N GLY A 11 -10.54 -4.10 3.61
CA GLY A 11 -9.33 -3.41 3.13
C GLY A 11 -9.20 -3.37 1.60
N GLY A 12 -10.19 -3.87 0.85
CA GLY A 12 -10.21 -3.87 -0.61
C GLY A 12 -10.51 -2.49 -1.18
N LEU A 13 -9.93 -2.20 -2.36
CA LEU A 13 -10.32 -1.01 -3.13
C LEU A 13 -11.52 -1.33 -4.02
N THR A 14 -12.47 -0.41 -4.06
CA THR A 14 -13.48 -0.38 -5.11
C THR A 14 -12.84 -0.09 -6.47
N PRO A 15 -13.53 -0.39 -7.60
CA PRO A 15 -13.01 -0.06 -8.92
C PRO A 15 -12.75 1.44 -9.14
N GLU A 16 -13.57 2.31 -8.56
CA GLU A 16 -13.42 3.77 -8.68
C GLU A 16 -12.23 4.31 -7.88
N GLU A 17 -12.04 3.84 -6.64
CA GLU A 17 -10.86 4.20 -5.84
C GLU A 17 -9.57 3.71 -6.52
N ARG A 18 -9.58 2.48 -7.03
CA ARG A 18 -8.47 1.93 -7.82
C ARG A 18 -8.16 2.82 -9.02
N HIS A 19 -9.17 3.15 -9.83
CA HIS A 19 -8.99 4.01 -11.00
C HIS A 19 -8.40 5.37 -10.63
N THR A 20 -8.91 5.97 -9.56
CA THR A 20 -8.42 7.27 -9.06
C THR A 20 -6.96 7.20 -8.61
N LEU A 21 -6.58 6.16 -7.87
CA LEU A 21 -5.21 5.99 -7.40
C LEU A 21 -4.25 5.67 -8.55
N GLU A 22 -4.66 4.85 -9.51
CA GLU A 22 -3.86 4.51 -10.71
C GLU A 22 -3.68 5.72 -11.64
N ALA A 23 -4.63 6.66 -11.66
CA ALA A 23 -4.51 7.91 -12.41
C ALA A 23 -3.57 8.93 -11.73
N CYS A 24 -3.23 8.75 -10.45
CA CYS A 24 -2.35 9.66 -9.72
C CYS A 24 -0.87 9.34 -10.00
N PRO A 25 -0.11 10.22 -10.67
CA PRO A 25 1.27 9.94 -11.09
C PRO A 25 2.26 9.84 -9.92
N HIS A 26 1.85 10.27 -8.74
CA HIS A 26 2.66 10.24 -7.53
C HIS A 26 2.24 9.13 -6.57
N ALA A 27 1.28 8.28 -6.94
CA ALA A 27 0.84 7.15 -6.14
C ALA A 27 1.49 5.85 -6.60
N THR A 28 1.86 5.00 -5.64
CA THR A 28 2.22 3.60 -5.87
C THR A 28 1.22 2.75 -5.10
N VAL A 29 0.40 1.99 -5.82
CA VAL A 29 -0.65 1.14 -5.23
C VAL A 29 -0.12 -0.27 -5.08
N VAL A 30 -0.22 -0.84 -3.88
CA VAL A 30 0.28 -2.17 -3.55
C VAL A 30 -0.85 -3.01 -2.98
N THR A 31 -1.17 -4.09 -3.69
CA THR A 31 -2.19 -5.05 -3.26
C THR A 31 -1.54 -6.17 -2.43
N ILE A 32 -2.00 -6.33 -1.20
CA ILE A 32 -1.61 -7.42 -0.30
C ILE A 32 -2.60 -8.59 -0.48
N PRO A 33 -2.15 -9.79 -0.89
CA PRO A 33 -3.05 -10.93 -1.15
C PRO A 33 -3.90 -11.31 0.06
N GLY A 34 -5.14 -11.76 -0.21
CA GLY A 34 -6.06 -12.22 0.82
C GLY A 34 -7.03 -11.16 1.34
N THR A 35 -7.59 -11.42 2.53
CA THR A 35 -8.52 -10.51 3.22
C THR A 35 -7.84 -9.98 4.46
N GLY A 36 -7.77 -8.66 4.58
CA GLY A 36 -7.23 -8.03 5.78
C GLY A 36 -8.05 -6.83 6.17
N TYR A 37 -8.32 -6.69 7.46
CA TYR A 37 -8.92 -5.49 8.04
C TYR A 37 -7.81 -4.59 8.59
N PHE A 38 -6.79 -5.20 9.21
CA PHE A 38 -5.69 -4.48 9.83
C PHE A 38 -4.33 -5.11 9.50
N LEU A 39 -3.90 -4.89 8.26
CA LEU A 39 -2.70 -5.49 7.67
C LEU A 39 -1.42 -5.34 8.49
N PRO A 40 -1.14 -4.22 9.20
CA PRO A 40 0.06 -4.14 10.04
C PRO A 40 0.09 -5.17 11.17
N ASP A 41 -1.07 -5.61 11.66
CA ASP A 41 -1.18 -6.59 12.75
C ASP A 41 -1.27 -8.02 12.23
N GLU A 42 -1.93 -8.20 11.09
CA GLU A 42 -2.12 -9.50 10.45
C GLU A 42 -0.86 -9.98 9.71
N GLU A 43 -0.17 -9.07 9.02
CA GLU A 43 0.99 -9.34 8.16
C GLU A 43 2.19 -8.41 8.49
N PRO A 44 2.62 -8.31 9.76
CA PRO A 44 3.55 -7.27 10.22
C PRO A 44 4.89 -7.28 9.48
N ARG A 45 5.42 -8.47 9.15
CA ARG A 45 6.69 -8.58 8.42
C ARG A 45 6.58 -8.05 7.01
N ARG A 46 5.54 -8.46 6.28
CA ARG A 46 5.29 -8.02 4.90
C ARG A 46 5.10 -6.51 4.83
N ILE A 47 4.37 -5.94 5.79
CA ILE A 47 4.17 -4.49 5.86
C ILE A 47 5.47 -3.76 6.22
N ALA A 48 6.27 -4.30 7.14
CA ALA A 48 7.57 -3.72 7.46
C ALA A 48 8.52 -3.71 6.24
N ASP A 49 8.60 -4.83 5.50
CA ASP A 49 9.40 -4.92 4.27
C ASP A 49 8.94 -3.88 3.24
N LEU A 50 7.62 -3.73 3.07
CA LEU A 50 7.03 -2.74 2.17
C LEU A 50 7.39 -1.30 2.55
N VAL A 51 7.40 -0.97 3.84
CA VAL A 51 7.81 0.36 4.31
C VAL A 51 9.28 0.63 4.01
N VAL A 52 10.15 -0.38 4.18
CA VAL A 52 11.57 -0.27 3.83
C VAL A 52 11.74 0.01 2.33
N ASP A 53 11.02 -0.70 1.47
CA ASP A 53 11.03 -0.48 0.01
C ASP A 53 10.57 0.93 -0.35
N ALA A 54 9.48 1.40 0.27
CA ALA A 54 8.94 2.74 0.02
C ALA A 54 9.95 3.84 0.39
N LEU A 55 10.66 3.68 1.51
CA LEU A 55 11.70 4.61 1.96
C LEU A 55 12.93 4.60 1.03
N ALA A 56 13.32 3.43 0.52
CA ALA A 56 14.43 3.33 -0.43
C ALA A 56 14.15 4.10 -1.73
N VAL A 57 12.90 4.09 -2.22
CA VAL A 57 12.49 4.86 -3.42
C VAL A 57 12.40 6.36 -3.13
N ALA A 58 11.90 6.76 -1.95
CA ALA A 58 11.78 8.17 -1.58
C ALA A 58 13.15 8.87 -1.43
N GLY A 59 14.20 8.11 -1.13
CA GLY A 59 15.52 8.63 -0.83
C GLY A 59 15.59 9.34 0.52
N PRO A 60 16.78 9.76 0.97
CA PRO A 60 16.92 10.50 2.21
C PRO A 60 16.20 11.85 2.08
N GLY A 61 15.26 12.12 2.99
CA GLY A 61 14.60 13.42 3.07
C GLY A 61 15.59 14.54 3.39
N PRO A 62 15.25 15.81 3.09
CA PRO A 62 16.08 16.94 3.48
C PRO A 62 16.26 16.93 5.01
N ARG A 63 17.52 17.05 5.44
CA ARG A 63 17.89 17.16 6.85
C ARG A 63 17.55 18.52 7.42
#